data_AF-A0A5M3WDM4-F1
#
_entry.id   AF-A0A5M3WDM4-F1
#
_cell.length_a   1.000
_cell.length_b   1.000
_cell.length_c   1.000
_cell.angle_alpha   90.00
_cell.angle_beta   90.00
_cell.angle_gamma   90.00
#
_symmetry.space_group_name_H-M   'P 1'
#
loop_
_entity.id
_entity.type
_entity.pdbx_description
1 polymer ?
#
loop_
_entity_poly.entity_id
_entity_poly.type
_entity_poly.pdbx_seq_one_letter_code
_entity_poly.pdbx_strand_id
1 'polypeptide(L)'
;MTLPDQTRQTVRGYHEARFRGDVTTAAEHLGDPFRFQSPFIDSTDRTGHLATLPGFVSIVTGTDLISELYGEAEATLIYDVHTATPVGTQRTAEHFRLTDGKITSILLVFDAAPWQPMKARITS
;
A
#
# COMPACT_ATOMS: atom_id res chain seq x y z
N MET A 1 22.04 12.07 4.46
CA MET A 1 20.69 11.49 4.65
C MET A 1 20.88 10.24 5.51
N THR A 2 20.09 10.08 6.57
CA THR A 2 20.15 8.87 7.41
C THR A 2 19.38 7.72 6.75
N LEU A 3 19.58 6.47 7.19
CA LEU A 3 18.80 5.34 6.69
C LEU A 3 17.28 5.49 6.97
N PRO A 4 16.84 5.94 8.16
CA PRO A 4 15.43 6.24 8.39
C PRO A 4 14.86 7.33 7.46
N ASP A 5 15.64 8.37 7.13
CA ASP A 5 15.21 9.40 6.17
C ASP A 5 15.03 8.82 4.76
N GLN A 6 15.94 7.93 4.34
CA GLN A 6 15.84 7.24 3.05
C GLN A 6 14.62 6.32 3.01
N THR A 7 14.39 5.55 4.07
CA THR A 7 13.22 4.67 4.21
C THR A 7 11.93 5.48 4.15
N ARG A 8 11.88 6.63 4.84
CA ARG A 8 10.76 7.57 4.75
C ARG A 8 10.53 8.05 3.33
N GLN A 9 11.57 8.48 2.63
CA GLN A 9 11.46 8.96 1.26
C GLN A 9 10.89 7.88 0.32
N THR A 10 11.41 6.65 0.39
CA THR A 10 10.94 5.54 -0.45
C THR A 10 9.48 5.18 -0.13
N VAL A 11 9.13 5.05 1.16
CA VAL A 11 7.79 4.63 1.58
C VAL A 11 6.73 5.69 1.28
N ARG A 12 7.02 6.97 1.56
CA ARG A 12 6.12 8.08 1.22
C ARG A 12 5.96 8.24 -0.29
N GLY A 13 7.05 8.16 -1.05
CA GLY A 13 7.02 8.22 -2.50
C GLY A 13 6.12 7.14 -3.10
N TYR A 14 6.29 5.89 -2.64
CA TYR A 14 5.42 4.78 -3.03
C TYR A 14 3.96 5.01 -2.65
N HIS A 15 3.67 5.36 -1.38
CA HIS A 15 2.30 5.56 -0.89
C HIS A 15 1.58 6.65 -1.69
N GLU A 16 2.24 7.78 -1.92
CA GLU A 16 1.65 8.89 -2.67
C GLU A 16 1.46 8.56 -4.15
N ALA A 17 2.43 7.92 -4.80
CA ALA A 17 2.29 7.47 -6.19
C ALA A 17 1.14 6.45 -6.33
N ARG A 18 1.04 5.50 -5.40
CA ARG A 18 -0.04 4.52 -5.31
C ARG A 18 -1.40 5.20 -5.29
N PHE A 19 -1.63 6.15 -4.38
CA PHE A 19 -2.93 6.81 -4.24
C PHE A 19 -3.23 7.84 -5.34
N ARG A 20 -2.22 8.28 -6.12
CA ARG A 20 -2.42 9.01 -7.37
C ARG A 20 -2.71 8.11 -8.58
N GLY A 21 -2.60 6.79 -8.44
CA GLY A 21 -2.67 5.86 -9.57
C GLY A 21 -1.45 5.94 -10.50
N ASP A 22 -0.35 6.56 -10.05
CA ASP A 22 0.90 6.68 -10.80
C ASP A 22 1.71 5.39 -10.67
N VAL A 23 1.37 4.43 -11.54
CA VAL A 23 1.97 3.10 -11.55
C VAL A 23 3.47 3.15 -11.82
N THR A 24 3.92 4.04 -12.70
CA THR A 24 5.34 4.16 -13.07
C THR A 24 6.16 4.61 -11.87
N THR A 25 5.77 5.71 -11.22
CA THR A 25 6.48 6.21 -10.03
C THR A 25 6.38 5.20 -8.87
N ALA A 26 5.24 4.55 -8.68
CA ALA A 26 5.11 3.52 -7.64
C ALA A 26 6.09 2.36 -7.88
N ALA A 27 6.26 1.92 -9.14
CA ALA A 27 7.17 0.84 -9.50
C ALA A 27 8.64 1.16 -9.18
N GLU A 28 9.04 2.43 -9.31
CA GLU A 28 10.41 2.86 -9.01
C GLU A 28 10.79 2.62 -7.54
N HIS A 29 9.83 2.57 -6.63
CA HIS A 29 10.09 2.33 -5.20
C HIS A 29 10.14 0.85 -4.82
N LEU A 30 9.74 -0.06 -5.71
CA LEU A 30 9.66 -1.49 -5.44
C LEU A 30 10.94 -2.23 -5.83
N GLY A 31 11.40 -3.13 -4.96
CA GLY A 31 12.57 -3.98 -5.16
C GLY A 31 12.23 -5.34 -5.77
N ASP A 32 13.25 -6.18 -5.87
CA ASP A 32 13.16 -7.60 -6.24
C ASP A 32 14.06 -8.40 -5.29
N PRO A 33 13.57 -9.47 -4.62
CA PRO A 33 12.21 -10.02 -4.69
C PRO A 33 11.15 -9.10 -4.09
N PHE A 34 9.91 -9.24 -4.57
CA PHE A 34 8.74 -8.52 -4.04
C PHE A 34 7.69 -9.49 -3.48
N ARG A 35 7.09 -9.12 -2.35
CA ARG A 35 5.90 -9.79 -1.81
C ARG A 35 4.88 -8.79 -1.27
N PHE A 36 3.63 -8.99 -1.64
CA PHE A 36 2.48 -8.25 -1.14
C PHE A 36 1.53 -9.19 -0.39
N GLN A 37 1.12 -8.79 0.80
CA GLN A 37 0.11 -9.49 1.57
C GLN A 37 -0.96 -8.52 2.09
N SER A 38 -2.21 -8.93 1.99
CA SER A 38 -3.38 -8.25 2.53
C SER A 38 -4.43 -9.30 2.97
N PRO A 39 -5.54 -8.91 3.61
CA PRO A 39 -6.62 -9.85 3.92
C PRO A 39 -7.21 -10.58 2.71
N PHE A 40 -7.06 -10.07 1.48
CA PHE A 40 -7.63 -10.66 0.26
C PHE A 40 -6.61 -11.26 -0.70
N ILE A 41 -5.35 -10.85 -0.63
CA ILE A 41 -4.32 -11.15 -1.64
C ILE A 41 -3.04 -11.54 -0.93
N ASP A 42 -2.42 -12.62 -1.40
CA ASP A 42 -1.03 -12.99 -1.12
C ASP A 42 -0.36 -13.23 -2.48
N SER A 43 0.66 -12.43 -2.81
CA SER A 43 1.27 -12.43 -4.14
C SER A 43 2.76 -12.09 -4.08
N THR A 44 3.53 -12.73 -4.96
CA THR A 44 4.91 -12.37 -5.28
C THR A 44 5.03 -11.67 -6.64
N ASP A 45 3.92 -11.47 -7.35
CA ASP A 45 3.88 -10.79 -8.64
C ASP A 45 3.82 -9.27 -8.47
N ARG A 46 4.98 -8.63 -8.58
CA ARG A 46 5.12 -7.17 -8.54
C ARG A 46 4.32 -6.46 -9.65
N THR A 47 4.32 -7.02 -10.86
CA THR A 47 3.63 -6.42 -12.01
C THR A 47 2.13 -6.51 -11.83
N GLY A 48 1.63 -7.69 -11.43
CA GLY A 48 0.23 -7.91 -11.10
C GLY A 48 -0.24 -6.98 -9.98
N HIS A 49 0.53 -6.84 -8.90
CA HIS A 49 0.24 -5.90 -7.80
C HIS A 49 0.03 -4.47 -8.32
N LEU A 50 0.97 -3.95 -9.11
CA LEU A 50 0.90 -2.61 -9.69
C LEU A 50 -0.26 -2.42 -10.67
N ALA A 51 -0.60 -3.46 -11.45
CA ALA A 51 -1.71 -3.41 -12.40
C ALA A 51 -3.09 -3.23 -11.73
N THR A 52 -3.22 -3.59 -10.45
CA THR A 52 -4.47 -3.41 -9.69
C THR A 52 -4.71 -1.97 -9.22
N LEU A 53 -3.67 -1.12 -9.22
CA LEU A 53 -3.74 0.21 -8.63
C LEU A 53 -4.81 1.13 -9.27
N PRO A 54 -4.94 1.21 -10.60
CA PRO A 54 -5.97 2.06 -11.21
C PRO A 54 -7.40 1.69 -10.80
N GLY A 55 -7.68 0.38 -10.70
CA GLY A 55 -8.97 -0.13 -10.25
C GLY A 55 -9.25 0.24 -8.78
N PHE A 56 -8.26 0.06 -7.91
CA PHE A 56 -8.35 0.45 -6.51
C PHE A 56 -8.55 1.96 -6.32
N VAL A 57 -7.77 2.80 -7.00
CA VAL A 57 -7.87 4.27 -6.88
C VAL A 57 -9.22 4.79 -7.37
N SER A 58 -9.88 4.11 -8.32
CA SER A 58 -11.20 4.52 -8.84
C SER A 58 -12.30 4.60 -7.77
N ILE A 59 -12.16 3.85 -6.66
CA ILE A 59 -13.11 3.86 -5.56
C ILE A 59 -12.66 4.71 -4.37
N VAL A 60 -11.43 5.21 -4.37
CA VAL A 60 -10.84 5.99 -3.28
C VAL A 60 -11.14 7.48 -3.48
N THR A 61 -11.64 8.14 -2.45
CA THR A 61 -11.94 9.58 -2.46
C THR A 61 -10.90 10.40 -1.70
N GLY A 62 -10.02 9.75 -0.93
CA GLY A 62 -8.95 10.41 -0.19
C GLY A 62 -8.28 9.48 0.82
N THR A 63 -7.21 9.98 1.42
CA THR A 63 -6.50 9.30 2.50
C THR A 63 -6.09 10.28 3.59
N ASP A 64 -6.29 9.89 4.84
CA ASP A 64 -5.83 10.65 6.01
C ASP A 64 -4.73 9.86 6.72
N LEU A 65 -3.51 10.39 6.70
CA LEU A 65 -2.38 9.78 7.39
C LEU A 65 -2.45 10.08 8.89
N ILE A 66 -2.41 9.04 9.71
CA ILE A 66 -2.58 9.13 11.17
C ILE A 66 -1.24 9.02 11.89
N SER A 67 -0.38 8.10 11.45
CA SER A 67 0.92 7.87 12.07
C SER A 67 1.92 7.29 11.08
N GLU A 68 3.19 7.60 11.30
CA GLU A 68 4.33 7.12 10.54
C GLU A 68 5.44 6.71 11.51
N LEU A 69 5.99 5.52 11.35
CA LEU A 69 7.13 5.01 12.10
C LEU A 69 8.18 4.52 11.11
N TYR A 70 9.43 4.96 11.30
CA TYR A 70 10.52 4.68 10.38
C TYR A 70 11.71 4.07 11.13
N GLY A 71 12.12 2.89 10.68
CA GLY A 71 13.39 2.26 11.01
C GLY A 71 14.37 2.37 9.85
N GLU A 72 15.54 1.74 10.00
CA GLU A 72 16.57 1.78 8.96
C GLU A 72 16.16 1.04 7.68
N ALA A 73 15.44 -0.09 7.81
CA ALA A 73 15.02 -0.95 6.70
C ALA A 73 13.54 -1.35 6.78
N GLU A 74 12.73 -0.65 7.57
CA GLU A 74 11.31 -0.92 7.72
C GLU A 74 10.53 0.35 8.02
N ALA A 75 9.24 0.34 7.70
CA ALA A 75 8.32 1.41 8.07
C ALA A 75 6.94 0.86 8.39
N THR A 76 6.19 1.60 9.19
CA THR A 76 4.77 1.34 9.43
C THR A 76 4.01 2.64 9.27
N LEU A 77 2.97 2.61 8.44
CA LEU A 77 2.00 3.68 8.29
C LEU A 77 0.67 3.25 8.90
N ILE A 78 0.01 4.16 9.60
CA ILE A 78 -1.40 4.05 9.97
C ILE A 78 -2.14 5.16 9.22
N TYR A 79 -3.15 4.81 8.44
CA TYR A 79 -3.94 5.78 7.69
C TYR A 79 -5.38 5.30 7.48
N ASP A 80 -6.26 6.26 7.23
CA ASP A 80 -7.60 6.02 6.72
C ASP A 80 -7.61 6.10 5.20
N VAL A 81 -8.33 5.18 4.57
CA VAL A 81 -8.71 5.25 3.15
C VAL A 81 -10.19 5.55 3.11
N HIS A 82 -10.56 6.69 2.53
CA HIS A 82 -11.95 7.03 2.28
C HIS A 82 -12.38 6.48 0.93
N THR A 83 -13.54 5.84 0.88
CA THR A 83 -14.04 5.21 -0.34
C THR A 83 -15.44 5.70 -0.67
N ALA A 84 -15.76 5.76 -1.96
CA ALA A 84 -17.11 6.04 -2.45
C ALA A 84 -18.04 4.80 -2.39
N THR A 85 -17.75 3.86 -1.48
CA THR A 85 -18.47 2.59 -1.32
C THR A 85 -19.22 2.56 0.02
N PRO A 86 -20.17 1.63 0.23
CA PRO A 86 -20.81 1.44 1.53
C PRO A 86 -19.85 1.12 2.68
N VAL A 87 -18.61 0.73 2.39
CA VAL A 87 -17.56 0.56 3.42
C VAL A 87 -17.21 1.89 4.09
N GLY A 88 -17.33 3.01 3.37
CA GLY A 88 -16.94 4.32 3.86
C GLY A 88 -15.43 4.40 4.08
N THR A 89 -15.00 4.41 5.35
CA THR A 89 -13.59 4.55 5.73
C THR A 89 -12.99 3.22 6.16
N GLN A 90 -11.85 2.87 5.55
CA GLN A 90 -11.01 1.75 5.97
C GLN A 90 -9.78 2.25 6.74
N ARG A 91 -9.72 1.93 8.04
CA ARG A 91 -8.49 2.07 8.83
C ARG A 91 -7.48 0.99 8.43
N THR A 92 -6.29 1.42 8.04
CA THR A 92 -5.25 0.56 7.50
C THR A 92 -3.97 0.74 8.28
N ALA A 93 -3.35 -0.38 8.67
CA ALA A 93 -1.93 -0.44 8.98
C ALA A 93 -1.20 -1.04 7.78
N GLU A 94 -0.18 -0.36 7.27
CA GLU A 94 0.68 -0.85 6.19
C GLU A 94 2.10 -0.91 6.69
N HIS A 95 2.66 -2.11 6.71
CA HIS A 95 4.04 -2.36 7.11
C HIS A 95 4.89 -2.69 5.90
N PHE A 96 6.08 -2.08 5.84
CA PHE A 96 7.02 -2.17 4.73
C PHE A 96 8.33 -2.76 5.23
N ARG A 97 8.94 -3.63 4.41
CA ARG A 97 10.37 -3.94 4.52
C ARG A 97 11.11 -3.49 3.28
N LEU A 98 12.31 -3.00 3.50
CA LEU A 98 13.19 -2.49 2.46
C LEU A 98 14.47 -3.31 2.39
N THR A 99 15.00 -3.45 1.18
CA THR A 99 16.33 -3.99 0.89
C THR A 99 16.97 -3.06 -0.13
N ASP A 100 18.19 -2.60 0.15
CA ASP A 100 18.91 -1.64 -0.69
C ASP A 100 18.08 -0.38 -1.05
N GLY A 101 17.31 0.11 -0.07
CA GLY A 101 16.47 1.30 -0.20
C GLY A 101 15.20 1.11 -1.05
N LYS A 102 14.87 -0.12 -1.46
CA LYS A 102 13.65 -0.47 -2.21
C LYS A 102 12.71 -1.33 -1.38
N ILE A 103 11.40 -1.16 -1.54
CA ILE A 103 10.38 -1.94 -0.84
C ILE A 103 10.33 -3.35 -1.44
N THR A 104 10.68 -4.35 -0.63
CA THR A 104 10.64 -5.77 -1.01
C THR A 104 9.45 -6.50 -0.38
N SER A 105 8.82 -5.91 0.63
CA SER A 105 7.65 -6.50 1.28
C SER A 105 6.64 -5.43 1.69
N ILE A 106 5.36 -5.71 1.45
CA ILE A 106 4.23 -4.92 1.92
C ILE A 106 3.24 -5.84 2.63
N LEU A 107 2.84 -5.49 3.85
CA LEU A 107 1.78 -6.13 4.60
C LEU A 107 0.71 -5.11 4.96
N LEU A 108 -0.49 -5.30 4.43
CA LEU A 108 -1.69 -4.57 4.83
C LEU A 108 -2.47 -5.33 5.90
N VAL A 109 -2.87 -4.61 6.93
CA VAL A 109 -3.81 -5.06 7.97
C VAL A 109 -4.95 -4.05 8.04
N PHE A 110 -6.17 -4.55 7.82
CA PHE A 110 -7.40 -3.79 7.96
C PHE A 110 -8.56 -4.75 8.24
N ASP A 111 -9.69 -4.21 8.72
CA ASP A 111 -10.91 -5.00 8.88
C ASP A 111 -11.54 -5.31 7.51
N ALA A 112 -11.48 -6.59 7.13
CA ALA A 112 -12.03 -7.08 5.88
C ALA A 112 -13.54 -7.36 5.93
N ALA A 113 -14.17 -7.36 7.12
CA ALA A 113 -15.58 -7.71 7.26
C ALA A 113 -16.53 -6.80 6.45
N PRO A 114 -16.37 -5.46 6.45
CA PRO A 114 -17.22 -4.57 5.65
C PRO A 114 -17.13 -4.80 4.15
N TRP A 115 -16.02 -5.35 3.67
CA TRP A 115 -15.75 -5.61 2.26
C TRP A 115 -16.30 -6.96 1.77
N GLN A 116 -16.65 -7.89 2.66
CA GLN A 116 -17.12 -9.23 2.30
C GLN A 116 -18.30 -9.22 1.30
N PRO A 117 -19.32 -8.35 1.44
CA PRO A 117 -20.43 -8.28 0.47
C PRO A 117 -19.98 -7.87 -0.94
N MET A 118 -18.81 -7.24 -1.06
CA MET A 118 -18.25 -6.72 -2.30
C MET A 118 -17.06 -7.55 -2.82
N LYS A 119 -16.65 -8.61 -2.10
CA LYS A 119 -15.44 -9.38 -2.37
C LYS A 119 -15.31 -9.86 -3.83
N ALA A 120 -16.41 -10.33 -4.42
CA ALA A 120 -16.43 -10.81 -5.81
C ALA A 120 -16.11 -9.73 -6.86
N ARG A 121 -16.22 -8.44 -6.52
CA ARG A 121 -15.91 -7.30 -7.39
C ARG A 121 -14.47 -6.77 -7.19
N ILE A 122 -13.78 -7.29 -6.19
CA ILE A 122 -12.45 -6.82 -5.74
C ILE A 122 -11.36 -7.84 -6.11
N THR A 123 -11.71 -9.13 -6.21
CA THR A 123 -10.75 -10.22 -6.49
C THR A 123 -10.85 -10.79 -7.91
N SER A 124 -11.60 -10.15 -8.82
CA SER A 124 -11.75 -10.53 -10.23
C SER A 124 -10.85 -9.68 -11.12
#